data_AF-T0GIW6-F1
#
_entry.id   AF-T0GIW6-F1
#
_cell.length_a   1.000
_cell.length_b   1.000
_cell.length_c   1.000
_cell.angle_alpha   90.00
_cell.angle_beta   90.00
_cell.angle_gamma   90.00
#
_symmetry.space_group_name_H-M   'P 1'
#
loop_
_entity.id
_entity.type
_entity.pdbx_description
1 polymer ?
#
loop_
_entity_poly.entity_id
_entity_poly.type
_entity_poly.pdbx_seq_one_letter_code
_entity_poly.pdbx_strand_id
1 'polypeptide(L)'
;MLRGIMERGRKPEPKAVKAARGTLQPVRDGLKTEIIVPGSPPAMPDYLTPEAIDVWQENIGRVMAAGTSELDSDLFARYCSAEALVRMAFKAGGEPPSAAYLTLLRQYAELLGIAGRKSRVGKVTDDPTKNRNPFARNGSR
;
A
#
# COMPACT_ATOMS: atom_id res chain seq x y z
N MET A 1 -16.74 -38.42 33.78
CA MET A 1 -16.52 -38.38 32.32
C MET A 1 -15.94 -37.03 31.95
N LEU A 2 -14.65 -36.95 31.58
CA LEU A 2 -14.00 -35.71 31.14
C LEU A 2 -14.11 -35.63 29.61
N ARG A 3 -14.84 -34.62 29.12
CA ARG A 3 -15.01 -34.33 27.69
C ARG A 3 -13.73 -33.65 27.20
N GLY A 4 -12.90 -34.36 26.44
CA GLY A 4 -11.66 -33.81 25.87
C GLY A 4 -11.96 -32.58 25.01
N ILE A 5 -11.23 -31.49 25.25
CA ILE A 5 -11.29 -30.27 24.45
C ILE A 5 -10.77 -30.64 23.05
N MET A 6 -11.65 -30.62 22.05
CA MET A 6 -11.22 -30.80 20.66
C MET A 6 -10.37 -29.59 20.25
N GLU A 7 -9.05 -29.77 20.20
CA GLU A 7 -8.16 -28.80 19.58
C GLU A 7 -8.44 -28.75 18.08
N ARG A 8 -8.96 -27.62 17.60
CA ARG A 8 -9.19 -27.41 16.17
C ARG A 8 -7.84 -27.35 15.45
N GLY A 9 -7.76 -27.99 14.29
CA GLY A 9 -6.56 -27.95 13.45
C GLY A 9 -6.13 -26.52 13.06
N ARG A 10 -4.87 -26.39 12.65
CA ARG A 10 -4.26 -25.09 12.28
C ARG A 10 -5.11 -24.38 11.23
N LYS A 11 -5.38 -23.09 11.47
CA LYS A 11 -6.09 -22.25 10.50
C LYS A 11 -5.31 -22.21 9.17
N PRO A 12 -6.00 -22.31 8.02
CA PRO A 12 -5.35 -22.27 6.73
C PRO A 12 -4.61 -20.93 6.56
N GLU A 13 -3.39 -21.00 6.01
CA GLU A 13 -2.62 -19.80 5.65
C GLU A 13 -3.34 -19.02 4.53
N PRO A 14 -3.21 -17.67 4.50
CA PRO A 14 -3.84 -16.85 3.48
C PRO A 14 -3.34 -17.15 2.05
N LYS A 15 -4.16 -16.81 1.05
CA LYS A 15 -3.89 -17.11 -0.37
C LYS A 15 -2.62 -16.40 -0.84
N ALA A 16 -2.43 -15.15 -0.44
CA ALA A 16 -1.24 -14.34 -0.73
C ALA A 16 0.05 -14.99 -0.19
N VAL A 17 0.02 -15.52 1.04
CA VAL A 17 1.18 -16.19 1.66
C VAL A 17 1.54 -17.46 0.91
N LYS A 18 0.55 -18.27 0.54
CA LYS A 18 0.77 -19.48 -0.27
C LYS A 18 1.29 -19.16 -1.67
N ALA A 19 0.77 -18.10 -2.29
CA ALA A 19 1.21 -17.62 -3.60
C ALA A 19 2.67 -17.15 -3.55
N ALA A 20 3.05 -16.35 -2.54
CA ALA A 20 4.43 -15.91 -2.34
C ALA A 20 5.40 -17.09 -2.12
N ARG A 21 4.97 -18.15 -1.43
CA ARG A 21 5.75 -19.39 -1.24
C ARG A 21 5.71 -20.33 -2.46
N GLY A 22 4.92 -20.03 -3.49
CA GLY A 22 4.73 -20.92 -4.65
C GLY A 22 3.95 -22.21 -4.33
N THR A 23 3.21 -22.26 -3.23
CA THR A 23 2.46 -23.44 -2.74
C THR A 23 0.95 -23.31 -2.95
N LEU A 24 0.51 -22.30 -3.71
CA LEU A 24 -0.89 -22.06 -3.99
C LEU A 24 -1.50 -23.20 -4.82
N GLN A 25 -2.57 -23.83 -4.35
CA GLN A 25 -3.31 -24.82 -5.14
C GLN A 25 -4.54 -24.17 -5.81
N PRO A 26 -4.58 -24.04 -7.15
CA PRO A 26 -5.65 -23.33 -7.85
C PRO A 26 -7.06 -23.86 -7.55
N VAL A 27 -7.23 -25.19 -7.51
CA VAL A 27 -8.53 -25.82 -7.26
C VAL A 27 -9.03 -25.62 -5.83
N ARG A 28 -8.14 -25.52 -4.85
CA ARG A 28 -8.49 -25.47 -3.42
C ARG A 28 -8.46 -24.07 -2.81
N ASP A 29 -7.55 -23.23 -3.29
CA ASP A 29 -7.32 -21.88 -2.77
C ASP A 29 -7.74 -20.79 -3.76
N GLY A 30 -7.99 -21.13 -5.04
CA GLY A 30 -8.36 -20.17 -6.08
C GLY A 30 -9.71 -19.49 -5.85
N LEU A 31 -10.69 -20.25 -5.33
CA LEU A 31 -12.06 -19.79 -5.07
C LEU A 31 -12.25 -19.10 -3.71
N LYS A 32 -11.20 -19.00 -2.88
CA LYS A 32 -11.27 -18.35 -1.57
C LYS A 32 -11.02 -16.84 -1.72
N THR A 33 -11.90 -16.04 -1.14
CA THR A 33 -11.69 -14.59 -0.99
C THR A 33 -10.83 -14.33 0.23
N GLU A 34 -9.73 -13.60 0.04
CA GLU A 34 -8.88 -13.11 1.13
C GLU A 34 -9.29 -11.69 1.47
N ILE A 35 -9.64 -11.44 2.74
CA ILE A 35 -9.80 -10.10 3.25
C ILE A 35 -8.39 -9.60 3.56
N ILE A 36 -7.88 -8.70 2.73
CA ILE A 36 -6.66 -7.96 3.06
C ILE A 36 -7.04 -7.03 4.21
N VAL A 37 -6.60 -7.37 5.41
CA VAL A 37 -6.69 -6.45 6.55
C VAL A 37 -5.53 -5.46 6.35
N PRO A 38 -5.80 -4.16 6.20
CA PRO A 38 -4.74 -3.17 6.20
C PRO A 38 -3.87 -3.40 7.45
N GLY A 39 -2.55 -3.26 7.33
CA GLY A 39 -1.71 -3.20 8.53
C GLY A 39 -2.18 -2.08 9.46
N SER A 40 -1.58 -1.97 10.65
CA SER A 40 -1.78 -0.80 11.50
C SER A 40 -1.66 0.48 10.66
N PRO A 41 -2.61 1.43 10.77
CA PRO A 41 -2.52 2.67 10.02
C PRO A 41 -1.20 3.39 10.36
N PRO A 42 -0.65 4.19 9.44
CA PRO A 42 0.43 5.11 9.77
C PRO A 42 0.13 5.86 11.07
N ALA A 43 1.10 5.87 11.99
CA ALA A 43 1.03 6.58 13.25
C ALA A 43 1.55 8.01 13.05
N MET A 44 0.70 8.99 13.33
CA MET A 44 1.06 10.39 13.17
C MET A 44 2.07 10.81 14.25
N PRO A 45 3.28 11.28 13.87
CA PRO A 45 4.23 11.75 14.85
C PRO A 45 3.83 13.12 15.41
N ASP A 46 4.27 13.38 16.64
CA ASP A 46 3.95 14.59 17.41
C ASP A 46 4.64 15.87 16.89
N TYR A 47 5.70 15.72 16.10
CA TYR A 47 6.45 16.85 15.54
C TYR A 47 5.81 17.52 14.32
N LEU A 48 4.68 17.02 13.81
CA LEU A 48 4.04 17.64 12.64
C LEU A 48 3.48 19.02 12.97
N THR A 49 3.72 19.99 12.08
CA THR A 49 3.07 21.31 12.17
C THR A 49 1.58 21.18 11.85
N PRO A 50 0.73 22.15 12.24
CA PRO A 50 -0.70 22.13 11.92
C PRO A 50 -0.98 21.94 10.42
N GLU A 51 -0.22 22.61 9.55
CA GLU A 51 -0.37 22.51 8.10
C GLU A 51 0.03 21.12 7.58
N ALA A 52 1.02 20.47 8.19
CA ALA A 52 1.41 19.11 7.84
C ALA A 52 0.38 18.09 8.35
N ILE A 53 -0.26 18.35 9.50
CA ILE A 53 -1.39 17.54 9.99
C ILE A 53 -2.55 17.60 9.00
N ASP A 54 -2.87 18.77 8.44
CA ASP A 54 -3.92 18.89 7.41
C ASP A 54 -3.59 18.01 6.20
N VAL A 55 -2.35 18.06 5.71
CA VAL A 55 -1.90 17.19 4.59
C VAL A 55 -2.00 15.71 4.96
N TRP A 56 -1.67 15.34 6.20
CA TRP A 56 -1.80 13.97 6.70
C TRP A 56 -3.25 13.50 6.63
N GLN A 57 -4.18 14.28 7.18
CA GLN A 57 -5.60 13.94 7.20
C GLN A 57 -6.20 13.85 5.80
N GLU A 58 -5.78 14.71 4.87
CA GLU A 58 -6.22 14.65 3.48
C GLU A 58 -5.77 13.38 2.74
N ASN A 59 -4.60 12.83 3.10
CA ASN A 59 -3.95 11.78 2.32
C ASN A 59 -3.94 10.40 2.99
N ILE A 60 -4.21 10.30 4.30
CA ILE A 60 -4.15 9.03 5.06
C ILE A 60 -4.98 7.92 4.41
N GLY A 61 -6.20 8.23 3.95
CA GLY A 61 -7.05 7.26 3.26
C GLY A 61 -6.46 6.76 1.93
N ARG A 62 -5.78 7.62 1.17
CA ARG A 62 -5.17 7.26 -0.12
C ARG A 62 -3.92 6.41 0.06
N VAL A 63 -3.07 6.77 1.02
CA VAL A 63 -1.84 6.00 1.31
C VAL A 63 -2.19 4.63 1.91
N MET A 64 -3.18 4.55 2.80
CA MET A 64 -3.67 3.27 3.32
C MET A 64 -4.25 2.39 2.20
N ALA A 65 -5.03 2.96 1.28
CA ALA A 65 -5.54 2.24 0.12
C ALA A 65 -4.42 1.76 -0.83
N ALA A 66 -3.26 2.42 -0.82
CA ALA A 66 -2.07 2.02 -1.56
C ALA A 66 -1.21 0.97 -0.82
N GLY A 67 -1.59 0.60 0.41
CA GLY A 67 -0.91 -0.42 1.22
C GLY A 67 0.10 0.14 2.23
N THR A 68 0.16 1.46 2.43
CA THR A 68 1.00 2.09 3.46
C THR A 68 0.51 1.68 4.86
N SER A 69 1.46 1.36 5.73
CA SER A 69 1.22 0.88 7.10
C SER A 69 2.02 1.69 8.14
N GLU A 70 1.90 1.33 9.41
CA GLU A 70 2.68 1.92 10.52
C GLU A 70 4.19 1.95 10.24
N LEU A 71 4.76 0.97 9.55
CA LEU A 71 6.19 0.95 9.20
C LEU A 71 6.60 2.10 8.27
N ASP A 72 5.64 2.70 7.57
CA ASP A 72 5.86 3.78 6.62
C ASP A 72 5.57 5.16 7.23
N SER A 73 5.26 5.23 8.54
CA SER A 73 4.84 6.46 9.22
C SER A 73 5.82 7.61 9.03
N ASP A 74 7.12 7.34 9.13
CA ASP A 74 8.17 8.36 8.95
C ASP A 74 8.23 8.89 7.52
N LEU A 75 8.07 8.01 6.52
CA LEU A 75 8.04 8.42 5.13
C LEU A 75 6.80 9.28 4.84
N PHE A 76 5.64 8.88 5.36
CA PHE A 76 4.41 9.63 5.19
C PHE A 76 4.47 10.98 5.91
N ALA A 77 5.04 11.04 7.12
CA ALA A 77 5.25 12.29 7.85
C ALA A 77 6.16 13.26 7.08
N ARG A 78 7.28 12.77 6.53
CA ARG A 78 8.18 13.58 5.70
C ARG A 78 7.51 14.11 4.44
N TYR A 79 6.68 13.30 3.80
CA TYR A 79 5.84 13.75 2.68
C TYR A 79 4.91 14.89 3.11
N CYS A 80 4.18 14.72 4.22
CA CYS A 80 3.23 15.72 4.70
C CYS A 80 3.92 17.05 5.05
N SER A 81 5.06 17.00 5.72
CA SER A 81 5.84 18.20 6.06
C SER A 81 6.34 18.94 4.82
N ALA A 82 6.90 18.22 3.83
CA ALA A 82 7.39 18.83 2.60
C ALA A 82 6.24 19.43 1.75
N GLU A 83 5.10 18.74 1.70
CA GLU A 83 3.93 19.15 0.93
C GLU A 83 3.29 20.41 1.55
N ALA A 84 3.23 20.49 2.89
CA ALA A 84 2.77 21.68 3.59
C ALA A 84 3.61 22.91 3.24
N LEU A 85 4.94 22.79 3.27
CA LEU A 85 5.85 23.89 2.88
C LEU A 85 5.64 24.34 1.43
N VAL A 86 5.47 23.38 0.51
CA VAL A 86 5.21 23.68 -0.91
C VAL A 86 3.87 24.38 -1.09
N ARG A 87 2.81 23.93 -0.41
CA ARG A 87 1.49 24.57 -0.44
C ARG A 87 1.55 25.99 0.12
N MET A 88 2.30 26.22 1.20
CA MET A 88 2.50 27.56 1.75
C MET A 88 3.21 28.48 0.76
N ALA A 89 4.27 28.01 0.10
CA ALA A 89 4.97 28.78 -0.93
C ALA A 89 4.04 29.15 -2.11
N PHE A 90 3.21 28.22 -2.57
CA PHE A 90 2.21 28.52 -3.59
C PHE A 90 1.15 29.53 -3.11
N LYS A 91 0.65 29.40 -1.88
CA LYS A 91 -0.33 30.34 -1.29
C LYS A 91 0.24 31.75 -1.13
N ALA A 92 1.54 31.88 -0.84
CA ALA A 92 2.20 33.17 -0.70
C ALA A 92 2.25 33.97 -2.01
N GLY A 93 2.05 33.33 -3.18
CA GLY A 93 1.94 34.01 -4.47
C GLY A 93 3.22 34.66 -5.00
N GLY A 94 4.37 34.32 -4.41
CA GLY A 94 5.69 34.86 -4.76
C GLY A 94 6.49 33.92 -5.66
N GLU A 95 7.77 33.72 -5.33
CA GLU A 95 8.64 32.79 -6.04
C GLU A 95 8.10 31.35 -5.96
N PRO A 96 8.11 30.59 -7.07
CA PRO A 96 7.67 29.21 -7.04
C PRO A 96 8.51 28.36 -6.07
N PRO A 97 7.92 27.31 -5.47
CA PRO A 97 8.68 26.39 -4.65
C PRO A 97 9.86 25.81 -5.41
N SER A 98 11.00 25.65 -4.72
CA SER A 98 12.21 25.09 -5.34
C SER A 98 11.93 23.73 -6.00
N ALA A 99 12.48 23.56 -7.21
CA ALA A 99 12.36 22.33 -7.98
C ALA A 99 12.87 21.09 -7.22
N ALA A 100 13.79 21.27 -6.27
CA ALA A 100 14.27 20.20 -5.39
C ALA A 100 13.13 19.64 -4.51
N TYR A 101 12.31 20.50 -3.90
CA TYR A 101 11.17 20.07 -3.10
C TYR A 101 10.08 19.40 -3.96
N LEU A 102 9.82 19.93 -5.15
CA LEU A 102 8.87 19.33 -6.09
C LEU A 102 9.32 17.93 -6.52
N THR A 103 10.62 17.74 -6.75
CA THR A 103 11.20 16.43 -7.11
C THR A 103 11.16 15.46 -5.93
N LEU A 104 11.48 15.92 -4.72
CA LEU A 104 11.40 15.12 -3.50
C LEU A 104 9.97 14.64 -3.24
N LEU A 105 8.99 15.53 -3.37
CA LEU A 105 7.57 15.18 -3.21
C LEU A 105 7.11 14.13 -4.21
N ARG A 106 7.56 14.25 -5.47
CA ARG A 106 7.30 13.22 -6.49
C ARG A 106 7.85 11.86 -6.05
N GLN A 107 9.08 11.80 -5.56
CA GLN A 107 9.72 10.55 -5.12
C GLN A 107 9.00 9.93 -3.91
N TYR A 108 8.66 10.74 -2.90
CA TYR A 108 7.89 10.26 -1.76
C TYR A 108 6.50 9.76 -2.17
N ALA A 109 5.80 10.52 -3.02
CA ALA A 109 4.50 10.11 -3.54
C ALA A 109 4.59 8.80 -4.36
N GLU A 110 5.71 8.54 -5.06
CA GLU A 110 5.93 7.28 -5.76
C GLU A 110 6.11 6.11 -4.79
N LEU A 111 6.93 6.28 -3.75
CA LEU A 111 7.17 5.26 -2.73
C LEU A 111 5.86 4.90 -2.00
N LEU A 112 5.07 5.92 -1.68
CA LEU A 112 3.75 5.80 -1.05
C LEU A 112 2.64 5.33 -2.01
N GLY A 113 2.91 5.19 -3.31
CA GLY A 113 1.92 4.71 -4.30
C GLY A 113 0.83 5.71 -4.68
N ILE A 114 1.00 6.99 -4.34
CA ILE A 114 0.02 8.07 -4.57
C ILE A 114 0.40 9.03 -5.71
N ALA A 115 1.60 8.92 -6.31
CA ALA A 115 2.05 9.75 -7.44
C ALA A 115 1.28 9.52 -8.77
N GLY A 116 0.42 8.50 -8.84
CA GLY A 116 -0.40 8.19 -10.03
C GLY A 116 -0.35 6.72 -10.42
N ARG A 117 -1.00 6.34 -11.54
CA ARG A 117 -1.17 4.92 -11.95
C ARG A 117 0.15 4.15 -12.01
N LYS A 118 1.22 4.77 -12.51
CA LYS A 118 2.54 4.13 -12.63
C LYS A 118 3.15 3.76 -11.27
N SER A 119 2.92 4.56 -10.24
CA SER A 119 3.42 4.26 -8.88
C SER A 119 2.75 3.05 -8.21
N ARG A 120 1.63 2.58 -8.76
CA ARG A 120 0.86 1.42 -8.25
C ARG A 120 1.08 0.14 -9.06
N VAL A 121 1.89 0.19 -10.12
CA VAL A 121 2.15 -0.98 -10.97
C VAL A 121 2.77 -2.08 -10.10
N GLY A 122 2.11 -3.25 -10.09
CA GLY A 122 2.51 -4.40 -9.28
C GLY A 122 2.00 -4.43 -7.83
N LYS A 123 1.27 -3.41 -7.33
CA LYS A 123 0.89 -3.36 -5.90
C LYS A 123 -0.48 -3.95 -5.54
N VAL A 124 -1.61 -3.76 -6.24
CA VAL A 124 -2.92 -4.32 -5.75
C VAL A 124 -3.96 -4.77 -6.79
N THR A 125 -3.89 -4.44 -8.09
CA THR A 125 -5.02 -4.77 -9.01
C THR A 125 -4.65 -5.19 -10.43
N ASP A 126 -3.40 -5.53 -10.70
CA ASP A 126 -3.11 -6.20 -11.97
C ASP A 126 -3.60 -7.63 -11.83
N ASP A 127 -4.80 -7.84 -12.37
CA ASP A 127 -5.48 -9.12 -12.42
C ASP A 127 -4.48 -10.25 -12.72
N PRO A 128 -4.19 -11.13 -11.75
CA PRO A 128 -3.22 -12.20 -11.95
C PRO A 128 -3.70 -13.20 -13.00
N THR A 129 -4.97 -13.12 -13.42
CA THR A 129 -5.51 -13.93 -14.53
C THR A 129 -5.22 -13.33 -15.90
N LYS A 130 -4.68 -12.11 -15.99
CA LYS A 130 -4.21 -11.53 -17.25
C LYS A 130 -2.84 -12.10 -17.61
N ASN A 131 -2.85 -13.39 -17.93
CA ASN A 131 -1.76 -14.14 -18.51
C ASN A 131 -1.42 -13.50 -19.87
N ARG A 132 -0.49 -12.53 -19.89
CA ARG A 132 -0.02 -11.87 -21.12
C ARG A 132 0.90 -12.77 -21.96
N ASN A 133 0.98 -14.07 -21.65
CA ASN A 133 1.74 -15.01 -22.45
C ASN A 133 0.86 -15.57 -23.58
N PRO A 134 1.04 -15.13 -24.83
CA PRO A 134 0.29 -15.66 -25.98
C PRO A 134 0.64 -17.12 -26.29
N PHE A 135 1.63 -17.71 -25.61
CA PHE A 135 2.09 -19.09 -25.80
C PHE A 135 1.75 -20.03 -24.64
N ALA A 136 0.96 -19.60 -23.65
CA ALA A 136 0.63 -20.41 -22.46
C ALA A 136 -0.36 -21.57 -22.70
N ARG A 137 -0.76 -21.85 -23.96
CA ARG A 137 -1.45 -23.10 -24.32
C ARG A 137 -0.56 -23.89 -25.27
N ASN A 138 0.09 -24.93 -24.74
CA ASN A 138 0.27 -26.23 -25.39
C ASN A 138 0.96 -27.18 -24.42
N GLY A 139 0.16 -27.89 -23.63
CA GLY A 139 0.63 -28.88 -22.66
C GLY A 139 -0.50 -29.82 -22.26
N SER A 140 -1.16 -30.40 -23.24
CA SER A 140 -2.12 -31.50 -23.05
C SER A 140 -2.15 -32.37 -24.31
N ARG A 141 -1.14 -33.24 -24.43
CA ARG A 141 -1.21 -34.54 -25.09
C ARG A 141 -0.29 -35.49 -24.33
#